data_AF-X0YBT6-F1
#
_entry.id   AF-X0YBT6-F1
#
_cell.length_a   1.000
_cell.length_b   1.000
_cell.length_c   1.000
_cell.angle_alpha   90.00
_cell.angle_beta   90.00
_cell.angle_gamma   90.00
#
_symmetry.space_group_name_H-M   'P 1'
#
loop_
_entity.id
_entity.type
_entity.pdbx_description
1 polymer ?
#
loop_
_entity_poly.entity_id
_entity_poly.type
_entity_poly.pdbx_seq_one_letter_code
_entity_poly.pdbx_strand_id
1 'polypeptide(L)'
;MKILDRYILRNFLTSAVTWFVVFMLMRMVADLFINMDEFAKLDMRFGELVGYVATYYSYQSLAYFTELGGVIIVASAAFTLAMMNHTNELTAMLASGVSLQRVIVPIILCSVLLSG
;
A
#
# COMPACT_ATOMS: atom_id res chain seq x y z
N MET A 1 10.56 -26.34 -1.02
CA MET A 1 10.60 -24.86 -1.03
C MET A 1 9.47 -24.34 -0.15
N LYS A 2 9.55 -23.10 0.32
CA LYS A 2 8.39 -22.22 0.57
C LYS A 2 7.75 -22.05 1.95
N ILE A 3 8.16 -22.62 3.09
CA ILE A 3 7.59 -22.13 4.38
C ILE A 3 8.06 -20.70 4.63
N LEU A 4 9.36 -20.47 4.48
CA LEU A 4 9.96 -19.14 4.58
C LEU A 4 9.45 -18.20 3.47
N ASP A 5 9.45 -18.64 2.22
CA ASP A 5 8.97 -17.81 1.11
C ASP A 5 7.48 -17.43 1.27
N ARG A 6 6.63 -18.36 1.74
CA ARG A 6 5.22 -18.09 2.01
C ARG A 6 5.04 -17.13 3.18
N TYR A 7 5.89 -17.23 4.19
CA TYR A 7 5.89 -16.31 5.32
C TYR A 7 6.25 -14.89 4.88
N ILE A 8 7.36 -14.74 4.14
CA ILE A 8 7.80 -13.46 3.57
C ILE A 8 6.71 -12.87 2.67
N LEU A 9 6.10 -13.70 1.83
CA LEU A 9 5.00 -13.28 0.95
C LEU A 9 3.78 -12.77 1.73
N ARG A 10 3.39 -13.46 2.81
CA ARG A 10 2.27 -13.03 3.65
C ARG A 10 2.58 -11.71 4.35
N ASN A 11 3.81 -11.54 4.83
CA ASN A 11 4.24 -10.29 5.46
C ASN A 11 4.26 -9.13 4.46
N PHE A 12 4.74 -9.41 3.24
CA PHE A 12 4.72 -8.46 2.13
C PHE A 12 3.31 -8.05 1.73
N LEU A 13 2.39 -9.00 1.53
CA LEU A 13 1.00 -8.71 1.18
C LEU A 13 0.29 -7.91 2.28
N THR A 14 0.54 -8.22 3.55
CA THR A 14 -0.02 -7.47 4.68
C THR A 14 0.49 -6.03 4.68
N SER A 15 1.78 -5.84 4.42
CA SER A 15 2.39 -4.52 4.27
C SER A 15 1.83 -3.78 3.05
N ALA A 16 1.66 -4.45 1.92
CA ALA A 16 1.12 -3.87 0.69
C ALA A 16 -0.32 -3.35 0.88
N VAL A 17 -1.19 -4.15 1.52
CA VAL A 17 -2.56 -3.71 1.85
C VAL A 17 -2.54 -2.52 2.81
N THR A 18 -1.67 -2.55 3.83
CA THR A 18 -1.55 -1.45 4.79
C THR A 18 -1.14 -0.15 4.09
N TRP A 19 -0.10 -0.22 3.25
CA TRP A 19 0.37 0.94 2.48
C TRP A 19 -0.66 1.42 1.46
N PHE A 20 -1.38 0.50 0.80
CA PHE A 20 -2.46 0.86 -0.11
C PHE A 20 -3.54 1.68 0.61
N VAL A 21 -4.00 1.22 1.78
CA VAL A 21 -5.01 1.93 2.58
C VAL A 21 -4.49 3.30 3.02
N VAL A 22 -3.26 3.38 3.52
CA VAL A 22 -2.66 4.65 3.98
C VAL A 22 -2.56 5.66 2.83
N PHE A 23 -2.00 5.27 1.69
CA PHE A 23 -1.85 6.17 0.55
C PHE A 23 -3.20 6.58 -0.06
N MET A 24 -4.16 5.66 -0.14
CA MET A 24 -5.47 5.96 -0.70
C MET A 24 -6.24 6.94 0.18
N LEU A 25 -6.24 6.72 1.50
CA LEU A 25 -6.85 7.66 2.46
C LEU A 25 -6.14 9.02 2.44
N MET A 26 -4.81 9.03 2.44
CA MET A 26 -4.04 10.28 2.37
C MET A 26 -4.36 11.06 1.11
N ARG A 27 -4.47 10.39 -0.05
CA ARG A 27 -4.80 11.02 -1.33
C ARG A 27 -6.24 11.55 -1.36
N MET A 28 -7.20 10.78 -0.85
CA MET A 28 -8.61 11.18 -0.78
C MET A 28 -8.79 12.42 0.09
N VAL A 29 -8.15 12.45 1.27
CA VAL A 29 -8.21 13.61 2.17
C VAL A 29 -7.55 14.84 1.53
N ALA A 30 -6.37 14.67 0.92
CA ALA A 30 -5.70 15.77 0.22
C ALA A 30 -6.57 16.36 -0.92
N ASP A 31 -7.20 15.49 -1.70
CA ASP A 31 -8.10 15.91 -2.78
C ASP A 31 -9.34 16.63 -2.25
N LEU A 32 -9.91 16.14 -1.15
CA LEU A 32 -11.08 16.72 -0.52
C LEU A 32 -10.79 18.13 -0.03
N PHE A 33 -9.61 18.36 0.57
CA PHE A 33 -9.18 19.70 0.99
C PHE A 33 -9.00 20.65 -0.19
N ILE A 34 -8.43 20.16 -1.31
CA ILE A 34 -8.23 20.99 -2.51
C ILE A 34 -9.58 21.38 -3.14
N ASN A 35 -10.50 20.43 -3.23
CA ASN A 35 -11.81 20.63 -3.88
C ASN A 35 -12.91 21.10 -2.91
N MET A 36 -12.56 21.40 -1.65
CA MET A 36 -13.52 21.72 -0.59
C MET A 36 -14.40 22.92 -0.95
N ASP A 37 -13.81 23.96 -1.53
CA ASP A 37 -14.52 25.19 -1.94
C ASP A 37 -15.51 24.94 -3.08
N GLU A 38 -15.25 23.94 -3.91
CA GLU A 38 -16.14 23.56 -5.02
C GLU A 38 -17.30 22.71 -4.53
N PHE A 39 -17.04 21.79 -3.59
CA PHE A 39 -18.09 21.05 -2.90
C PHE A 39 -18.96 21.95 -2.02
N ALA A 40 -18.39 23.00 -1.42
CA ALA A 40 -19.14 23.97 -0.61
C ALA A 40 -20.09 24.87 -1.43
N LYS A 41 -19.90 24.99 -2.75
CA LYS A 41 -20.81 25.72 -3.65
C LYS A 41 -22.04 24.90 -4.05
N LEU A 42 -22.02 23.59 -3.85
CA LEU A 42 -23.16 22.73 -4.07
C LEU A 42 -24.13 22.91 -2.90
N ASP A 43 -25.29 23.50 -3.19
CA ASP A 43 -26.35 23.79 -2.20
C ASP A 43 -27.14 22.51 -1.82
N MET A 44 -26.40 21.48 -1.40
CA MET A 44 -26.89 20.14 -1.11
C MET A 44 -26.99 19.89 0.39
N ARG A 45 -27.97 19.07 0.81
CA ARG A 45 -28.03 18.59 2.20
C ARG A 45 -26.81 17.74 2.51
N PHE A 46 -26.28 17.85 3.73
CA PHE A 46 -25.04 17.16 4.15
C PHE A 46 -25.04 15.65 3.84
N GLY A 47 -26.18 14.96 3.98
CA GLY A 47 -26.29 13.53 3.64
C GLY A 47 -26.15 13.22 2.14
N GLU A 48 -26.65 14.11 1.28
CA GLU A 48 -26.53 13.98 -0.18
C GLU A 48 -25.11 14.33 -0.65
N LEU A 49 -24.49 15.33 -0.02
CA LEU A 49 -23.10 15.72 -0.26
C LEU A 49 -22.13 14.55 0.01
N VAL A 50 -22.27 13.88 1.16
CA VAL A 50 -21.41 12.73 1.52
C VAL A 50 -21.58 11.58 0.53
N GLY A 51 -22.80 11.29 0.10
CA GLY A 51 -23.08 10.27 -0.92
C GLY A 51 -22.47 10.62 -2.29
N TYR A 52 -22.53 11.88 -2.68
CA TYR A 52 -21.94 12.38 -3.93
C TYR A 52 -20.41 12.29 -3.89
N VAL A 53 -19.78 12.74 -2.80
CA VAL A 53 -18.34 12.68 -2.58
C VAL A 53 -17.84 11.23 -2.57
N ALA A 54 -18.54 10.32 -1.88
CA ALA A 54 -18.19 8.91 -1.86
C ALA A 54 -18.25 8.29 -3.27
N THR A 55 -19.30 8.61 -4.03
CA THR A 55 -19.47 8.13 -5.41
C THR A 55 -18.38 8.67 -6.33
N TYR A 56 -18.09 9.98 -6.25
CA TYR A 56 -17.03 10.63 -7.00
C TYR A 56 -15.66 9.97 -6.75
N TYR A 57 -15.28 9.79 -5.49
CA TYR A 57 -14.01 9.15 -5.16
C TYR A 57 -13.95 7.67 -5.50
N SER A 58 -15.08 6.95 -5.49
CA SER A 58 -15.10 5.55 -5.94
C SER A 58 -14.87 5.40 -7.46
N TYR A 59 -15.25 6.38 -8.28
CA TYR A 59 -14.83 6.38 -9.70
C TYR A 59 -13.35 6.75 -9.85
N GLN A 60 -12.89 7.72 -9.05
CA GLN A 60 -11.51 8.19 -9.12
C GLN A 60 -10.49 7.23 -8.49
N SER A 61 -10.93 6.29 -7.65
CA SER A 61 -10.03 5.37 -6.94
C SER A 61 -9.18 4.51 -7.88
N LEU A 62 -9.72 4.15 -9.06
CA LEU A 62 -8.96 3.38 -10.05
C LEU A 62 -7.80 4.20 -10.63
N ALA A 63 -8.04 5.48 -10.92
CA ALA A 63 -7.00 6.39 -11.39
C ALA A 63 -5.93 6.62 -10.32
N TYR A 64 -6.33 6.84 -9.07
CA TYR A 64 -5.39 6.97 -7.94
C TYR A 64 -4.57 5.69 -7.71
N PHE A 65 -5.17 4.51 -7.90
CA PHE A 65 -4.44 3.25 -7.82
C PHE A 65 -3.36 3.16 -8.90
N THR A 66 -3.66 3.53 -10.15
CA THR A 66 -2.65 3.51 -11.23
C THR A 66 -1.52 4.51 -11.01
N GLU A 67 -1.82 5.69 -10.44
CA GLU A 67 -0.83 6.74 -10.16
C GLU A 67 0.08 6.38 -8.97
N LEU A 68 -0.51 5.81 -7.91
CA LEU A 68 0.20 5.53 -6.66
C LEU A 68 0.74 4.11 -6.57
N GLY A 69 0.32 3.20 -7.45
CA GLY A 69 0.62 1.76 -7.38
C GLY A 69 2.10 1.46 -7.27
N GLY A 70 2.92 2.09 -8.11
CA GLY A 70 4.38 1.93 -8.06
C GLY A 70 4.98 2.35 -6.72
N VAL A 71 4.56 3.50 -6.18
CA VAL A 71 5.06 4.03 -4.91
C VAL A 71 4.62 3.14 -3.73
N ILE A 72 3.36 2.69 -3.74
CA ILE A 72 2.80 1.80 -2.71
C ILE A 72 3.60 0.50 -2.63
N ILE A 73 3.95 -0.09 -3.77
CA ILE A 73 4.68 -1.37 -3.85
C ILE A 73 6.12 -1.22 -3.34
N VAL A 74 6.79 -0.11 -3.68
CA VAL A 74 8.16 0.16 -3.20
C VAL A 74 8.14 0.41 -1.70
N ALA A 75 7.19 1.22 -1.21
CA ALA A 75 7.03 1.50 0.21
C ALA A 75 6.71 0.21 1.00
N SER A 76 5.85 -0.66 0.46
CA SER A 76 5.53 -1.93 1.11
C SER A 76 6.71 -2.90 1.15
N ALA A 77 7.52 -2.97 0.10
CA ALA A 77 8.73 -3.78 0.08
C ALA A 77 9.74 -3.32 1.14
N ALA A 78 10.02 -2.00 1.19
CA ALA A 78 10.91 -1.40 2.17
C ALA A 78 10.42 -1.62 3.61
N PHE A 79 9.13 -1.43 3.84
CA PHE A 79 8.52 -1.62 5.16
C PHE A 79 8.54 -3.08 5.61
N THR A 80 8.29 -4.03 4.71
CA THR A 80 8.37 -5.46 5.02
C THR A 80 9.77 -5.82 5.51
N LEU A 81 10.81 -5.36 4.82
CA LEU A 81 12.20 -5.57 5.22
C LEU A 81 12.52 -4.87 6.54
N ALA A 82 12.05 -3.64 6.73
CA ALA A 82 12.23 -2.89 7.97
C ALA A 82 11.59 -3.61 9.17
N MET A 83 10.38 -4.14 9.01
CA MET A 83 9.68 -4.89 10.06
C MET A 83 10.39 -6.20 10.40
N MET A 84 10.88 -6.93 9.40
CA MET A 84 11.66 -8.16 9.61
C MET A 84 13.01 -7.89 10.29
N ASN A 85 13.60 -6.71 10.04
CA ASN A 85 14.80 -6.28 10.72
C ASN A 85 14.51 -5.89 12.18
N HIS A 86 13.45 -5.12 12.43
CA HIS A 86 13.04 -4.68 13.76
C HIS A 86 12.66 -5.85 14.69
N THR A 87 12.03 -6.89 14.13
CA THR A 87 11.65 -8.11 14.87
C THR A 87 12.80 -9.11 15.04
N ASN A 88 14.00 -8.80 14.55
CA ASN A 88 15.17 -9.69 14.49
C ASN A 88 14.95 -11.00 13.70
N GLU A 89 13.87 -11.11 12.94
CA GLU A 89 13.62 -12.25 12.05
C GLU A 89 14.69 -12.33 10.96
N LEU A 90 15.03 -11.19 10.37
CA LEU A 90 16.07 -11.08 9.35
C LEU A 90 17.43 -11.54 9.90
N THR A 91 17.78 -11.09 11.10
CA THR A 91 19.00 -11.47 11.80
C THR A 91 19.06 -12.97 12.09
N ALA A 92 17.95 -13.56 12.55
CA ALA A 92 17.86 -15.00 12.81
C ALA A 92 18.01 -15.83 11.53
N MET A 93 17.40 -15.40 10.42
CA MET A 93 17.57 -16.05 9.12
C MET A 93 19.02 -16.01 8.65
N LEU A 94 19.69 -14.86 8.74
CA LEU A 94 21.09 -14.72 8.35
C LEU A 94 22.01 -15.58 9.23
N ALA A 95 21.76 -15.64 10.54
CA ALA A 95 22.49 -16.48 11.48
C ALA A 95 22.31 -17.99 11.20
N SER A 96 21.17 -18.40 10.65
CA SER A 96 20.92 -19.79 10.21
C SER A 96 21.61 -20.17 8.89
N GLY A 97 22.41 -19.26 8.30
CA GLY A 97 23.13 -19.48 7.05
C GLY A 97 22.31 -19.22 5.78
N VAL A 98 21.10 -18.64 5.90
CA VAL A 98 20.32 -18.22 4.75
C VAL A 98 20.89 -16.90 4.23
N SER A 99 21.23 -16.85 2.94
CA SER A 99 21.71 -15.60 2.33
C SER A 99 20.61 -14.55 2.24
N LEU A 100 20.97 -13.28 2.43
CA LEU A 100 20.06 -12.13 2.29
C LEU A 100 19.34 -12.12 0.93
N GLN A 101 20.06 -12.51 -0.13
CA GLN A 101 19.53 -12.59 -1.49
C GLN A 101 18.31 -13.51 -1.58
N ARG A 102 18.30 -14.66 -0.89
CA ARG A 102 17.14 -15.58 -0.90
C ARG A 102 15.89 -14.97 -0.26
N VAL A 103 16.06 -14.09 0.73
CA VAL A 103 14.96 -13.40 1.42
C VAL A 103 14.36 -12.30 0.54
N ILE A 104 15.21 -11.57 -0.20
CA ILE A 104 14.81 -10.44 -1.04
C ILE A 104 14.17 -10.89 -2.37
N VAL A 105 14.63 -11.99 -2.97
CA VAL A 105 14.10 -12.51 -4.24
C VAL A 105 12.56 -12.61 -4.28
N PRO A 106 11.86 -13.24 -3.32
CA PRO A 106 10.40 -13.33 -3.36
C PRO A 106 9.72 -11.97 -3.24
N ILE A 107 10.30 -11.01 -2.51
CA ILE A 107 9.78 -9.65 -2.39
C ILE A 107 9.88 -8.93 -3.73
N ILE A 108 11.05 -8.94 -4.37
CA ILE A 108 11.27 -8.29 -5.67
C ILE A 108 10.38 -8.90 -6.75
N LEU A 109 10.31 -10.24 -6.82
CA LEU A 109 9.45 -10.92 -7.78
C LEU A 109 7.99 -10.49 -7.65
N CYS A 110 7.50 -10.39 -6.41
CA CYS A 110 6.14 -9.94 -6.16
C CYS A 110 5.96 -8.46 -6.48
N SER A 111 6.92 -7.61 -6.11
CA SER A 111 6.90 -6.19 -6.46
C SER A 111 6.84 -5.96 -7.97
N VAL A 112 7.64 -6.69 -8.76
CA VAL A 112 7.64 -6.57 -10.23
C VAL A 112 6.35 -7.10 -10.84
N LEU A 113 5.79 -8.19 -10.30
CA LEU A 113 4.51 -8.73 -10.77
C LEU A 113 3.33 -7.80 -10.46
N LEU A 114 3.39 -7.08 -9.33
CA LEU A 114 2.37 -6.13 -8.91
C LEU A 114 2.55 -4.75 -9.53
N SER A 115 3.75 -4.38 -9.99
CA SER A 115 4.03 -3.07 -10.59
C SER A 115 3.63 -2.96 -12.06
N GLY A 116 2.72 -3.83 -12.51
CA GLY A 116 2.19 -3.88 -13.88
C GLY A 116 0.88 -3.14 -14.02
#